data_AF-A0A6V7K440-F1
#
_entry.id   AF-A0A6V7K440-F1
#
_cell.length_a   1.000
_cell.length_b   1.000
_cell.length_c   1.000
_cell.angle_alpha   90.00
_cell.angle_beta   90.00
_cell.angle_gamma   90.00
#
_symmetry.space_group_name_H-M   'P 1'
#
loop_
_entity.id
_entity.type
_entity.pdbx_description
1 polymer ?
#
loop_
_entity_poly.entity_id
_entity_poly.type
_entity_poly.pdbx_seq_one_letter_code
_entity_poly.pdbx_strand_id
1 'polypeptide(L)'
;VFPNPEDRFDKTSKIMTGDVDVERVRRAHRNDLENVLPWFIMTAIWLTTGPTSFMAKILIRTFVAARIGHTLFYAIIPRQPHRAITFFVGYFITVYQAISTLRYYL
;
A
#
# COMPACT_ATOMS: atom_id res chain seq x y z
N VAL A 1 -8.51 9.60 -21.24
CA VAL A 1 -8.73 8.26 -21.83
C VAL A 1 -9.63 7.53 -20.88
N PHE A 2 -10.76 7.01 -21.35
CA PHE A 2 -11.72 6.32 -20.50
C PHE A 2 -11.84 4.86 -20.93
N PRO A 3 -11.92 3.91 -19.98
CA PRO A 3 -12.16 2.51 -20.32
C PRO A 3 -13.58 2.29 -20.82
N ASN A 4 -14.53 3.08 -20.30
CA ASN A 4 -15.93 2.90 -20.59
C ASN A 4 -16.53 4.07 -21.42
N PRO A 5 -17.51 3.79 -22.30
CA PRO A 5 -18.16 4.80 -23.13
C PRO A 5 -19.01 5.81 -22.37
N GLU A 6 -19.62 5.42 -21.26
CA GLU A 6 -20.47 6.27 -20.43
C GLU A 6 -19.70 7.33 -19.66
N ASP A 7 -18.41 7.09 -19.38
CA ASP A 7 -17.54 8.01 -18.63
C ASP A 7 -16.97 9.14 -19.50
N ARG A 8 -17.31 9.17 -20.79
CA ARG A 8 -16.85 10.21 -21.72
C ARG A 8 -17.53 11.55 -21.41
N PHE A 9 -16.75 12.51 -20.91
CA PHE A 9 -17.22 13.90 -20.74
C PHE A 9 -17.47 14.64 -22.05
N ASP A 10 -16.78 14.25 -23.13
CA ASP A 10 -16.94 14.85 -24.46
C ASP A 10 -16.75 13.78 -25.56
N LYS A 11 -17.39 13.97 -26.73
CA LYS A 11 -17.33 13.05 -27.88
C LYS A 11 -15.91 12.87 -28.42
N THR A 12 -15.03 13.82 -28.16
CA THR A 12 -13.61 13.82 -28.55
C THR A 12 -12.73 12.92 -27.66
N SER A 13 -13.21 12.54 -26.48
CA SER A 13 -12.44 11.70 -25.55
C SER A 13 -12.26 10.28 -26.09
N LYS A 14 -11.02 9.78 -26.09
CA LYS A 14 -10.69 8.43 -26.58
C LYS A 14 -11.16 7.38 -25.58
N ILE A 15 -12.00 6.43 -26.03
CA ILE A 15 -12.12 5.12 -25.37
C ILE A 15 -10.93 4.30 -25.81
N MET A 16 -10.09 3.96 -24.84
CA MET A 16 -9.03 3.01 -25.05
C MET A 16 -8.76 2.33 -23.72
N THR A 17 -8.79 1.02 -23.73
CA THR A 17 -8.30 0.20 -22.62
C THR A 17 -6.80 0.02 -22.78
N GLY A 18 -6.07 -0.04 -21.66
CA GLY A 18 -4.63 -0.33 -21.68
C GLY A 18 -3.72 0.89 -21.94
N ASP A 19 -4.20 2.11 -21.67
CA ASP A 19 -3.30 3.26 -21.58
C ASP A 19 -2.22 3.02 -20.50
N VAL A 20 -0.96 3.24 -20.88
CA VAL A 20 0.20 2.85 -20.06
C VAL A 20 0.22 3.59 -18.72
N ASP A 21 -0.20 4.85 -18.68
CA ASP A 21 -0.19 5.67 -17.47
C ASP A 21 -1.39 5.35 -16.57
N VAL A 22 -2.58 5.11 -17.16
CA VAL A 22 -3.76 4.63 -16.41
C VAL A 22 -3.46 3.27 -15.76
N GLU A 23 -2.85 2.35 -16.50
CA GLU A 23 -2.47 1.04 -16.00
C GLU A 23 -1.36 1.10 -14.94
N ARG A 24 -0.50 2.13 -14.98
CA ARG A 24 0.47 2.39 -13.91
C ARG A 24 -0.26 2.76 -12.62
N VAL A 25 -1.18 3.72 -12.65
CA VAL A 25 -1.96 4.12 -11.46
C VAL A 25 -2.80 2.95 -10.94
N ARG A 26 -3.45 2.19 -11.82
CA ARG A 26 -4.23 1.00 -11.44
C ARG A 26 -3.39 -0.03 -10.68
N ARG A 27 -2.17 -0.31 -11.15
CA ARG A 27 -1.25 -1.24 -10.48
C ARG A 27 -0.71 -0.67 -9.15
N ALA A 28 -0.55 0.64 -9.03
CA ALA A 28 -0.21 1.30 -7.77
C ALA A 28 -1.32 1.09 -6.73
N HIS A 29 -2.57 1.38 -7.09
CA HIS A 29 -3.73 1.17 -6.22
C HIS A 29 -3.93 -0.30 -5.84
N ARG A 30 -3.77 -1.22 -6.80
CA ARG A 30 -3.84 -2.65 -6.51
C ARG A 30 -2.80 -3.06 -5.47
N ASN A 31 -1.55 -2.60 -5.62
CA ASN A 31 -0.51 -2.89 -4.65
C ASN A 31 -0.82 -2.28 -3.27
N ASP A 32 -1.38 -1.08 -3.21
CA ASP A 32 -1.86 -0.50 -1.95
C ASP A 32 -2.93 -1.39 -1.30
N LEU A 33 -3.94 -1.85 -2.06
CA LEU A 33 -4.98 -2.74 -1.52
C LEU A 33 -4.39 -4.07 -1.01
N GLU A 34 -3.45 -4.67 -1.74
CA GLU A 34 -2.79 -5.92 -1.35
C GLU A 34 -1.92 -5.80 -0.09
N ASN A 35 -1.49 -4.60 0.31
CA ASN A 35 -0.58 -4.41 1.46
C ASN A 35 -1.23 -3.70 2.64
N VAL A 36 -2.00 -2.66 2.39
CA VAL A 36 -2.64 -1.84 3.44
C VAL A 36 -3.76 -2.60 4.12
N LEU A 37 -4.58 -3.35 3.37
CA LEU A 37 -5.70 -4.11 3.96
C LEU A 37 -5.20 -5.21 4.92
N PRO A 38 -4.24 -6.08 4.54
CA PRO A 38 -3.68 -7.05 5.48
C PRO A 38 -3.00 -6.39 6.67
N TRP A 39 -2.22 -5.32 6.45
CA TRP A 39 -1.57 -4.61 7.54
C TRP A 39 -2.57 -3.99 8.52
N PHE A 40 -3.67 -3.42 8.04
CA PHE A 40 -4.70 -2.81 8.87
C PHE A 40 -5.34 -3.85 9.79
N ILE A 41 -5.74 -5.00 9.24
CA ILE A 41 -6.32 -6.10 10.00
C ILE A 41 -5.30 -6.66 10.99
N MET A 42 -4.07 -6.90 10.54
CA MET A 42 -3.01 -7.45 11.41
C MET A 42 -2.61 -6.49 12.53
N THR A 43 -2.57 -5.19 12.27
CA THR A 43 -2.28 -4.18 13.29
C THR A 43 -3.40 -4.16 14.33
N ALA A 44 -4.66 -4.24 13.92
CA ALA A 44 -5.80 -4.29 14.85
C ALA A 44 -5.72 -5.50 15.78
N ILE A 45 -5.40 -6.68 15.24
CA ILE A 45 -5.19 -7.90 16.03
C ILE A 45 -3.93 -7.77 16.91
N TRP A 46 -2.82 -7.24 16.39
CA TRP A 46 -1.59 -7.09 17.16
C TRP A 46 -1.77 -6.14 18.35
N LEU A 47 -2.58 -5.08 18.22
CA LEU A 47 -2.87 -4.16 19.32
C LEU A 47 -3.58 -4.84 20.51
N THR A 48 -4.28 -5.96 20.31
CA THR A 48 -4.92 -6.70 21.43
C THR A 48 -3.90 -7.48 22.28
N THR A 49 -2.65 -7.60 21.85
CA THR A 49 -1.56 -8.20 22.63
C THR A 49 -0.99 -7.27 23.72
N GLY A 50 -1.49 -6.03 23.82
CA GLY A 50 -1.02 -5.04 24.79
C GLY A 50 0.39 -4.50 24.52
N PRO A 51 0.77 -4.14 23.28
CA PRO A 51 2.09 -3.59 23.00
C PRO A 51 2.26 -2.22 23.68
N THR A 52 3.52 -1.84 23.95
CA THR A 52 3.81 -0.52 24.52
C THR A 52 3.37 0.60 23.56
N SER A 53 2.83 1.70 24.10
CA SER A 53 2.35 2.85 23.31
C SER A 53 3.43 3.41 22.38
N PHE A 54 4.69 3.38 22.82
CA PHE A 54 5.84 3.79 22.02
C PHE A 54 6.03 2.91 20.78
N MET A 55 6.04 1.58 20.95
CA MET A 55 6.24 0.63 19.86
C MET A 55 5.10 0.71 18.84
N ALA A 56 3.86 0.77 19.32
CA ALA A 56 2.69 0.91 18.46
C ALA A 56 2.76 2.19 17.60
N LYS A 57 3.09 3.33 18.19
CA LYS A 57 3.25 4.60 17.45
C LYS A 57 4.33 4.51 16.40
N ILE A 58 5.48 3.93 16.72
CA ILE A 58 6.60 3.82 15.77
C ILE A 58 6.23 2.94 14.59
N LEU A 59 5.70 1.73 14.83
CA LEU A 59 5.38 0.80 13.75
C LEU A 59 4.29 1.34 12.83
N ILE A 60 3.24 1.95 13.40
CA ILE A 60 2.14 2.53 12.62
C ILE A 60 2.64 3.70 11.77
N ARG A 61 3.39 4.63 12.36
CA ARG A 61 3.94 5.79 11.62
C ARG A 61 4.92 5.37 10.54
N THR A 62 5.77 4.39 10.84
CA THR A 62 6.76 3.87 9.88
C THR A 62 6.07 3.18 8.70
N PHE A 63 5.02 2.39 8.95
CA PHE A 63 4.24 1.78 7.87
C PHE A 63 3.60 2.84 6.96
N VAL A 64 2.94 3.84 7.55
CA VAL A 64 2.32 4.93 6.80
C VAL A 64 3.35 5.71 5.97
N ALA A 65 4.50 6.06 6.58
CA ALA A 65 5.58 6.74 5.87
C ALA A 65 6.14 5.89 4.71
N ALA A 66 6.29 4.58 4.91
CA ALA A 66 6.71 3.65 3.87
C ALA A 66 5.72 3.58 2.71
N ARG A 67 4.40 3.59 2.97
CA ARG A 67 3.38 3.62 1.91
C ARG A 67 3.36 4.94 1.15
N ILE A 68 3.44 6.07 1.85
CA ILE A 68 3.55 7.39 1.19
C ILE A 68 4.76 7.43 0.27
N GLY A 69 5.91 6.94 0.75
CA GLY A 69 7.12 6.81 -0.06
C GLY A 69 6.93 5.89 -1.25
N HIS A 70 6.31 4.71 -1.05
CA HIS A 70 6.03 3.77 -2.13
C HIS A 70 5.16 4.41 -3.23
N THR A 71 4.08 5.10 -2.87
CA THR A 71 3.20 5.78 -3.84
C THR A 71 3.93 6.91 -4.57
N LEU A 72 4.77 7.68 -3.87
CA LEU A 72 5.60 8.73 -4.47
C LEU A 72 6.58 8.17 -5.52
N PHE A 73 7.29 7.09 -5.19
CA PHE A 73 8.21 6.42 -6.12
C PHE A 73 7.49 5.63 -7.22
N TYR A 74 6.22 5.26 -7.02
CA TYR A 74 5.45 4.56 -8.05
C TYR A 74 4.88 5.51 -9.10
N ALA A 75 4.26 6.61 -8.64
CA ALA A 75 3.48 7.50 -9.49
C ALA A 75 4.28 8.70 -10.02
N ILE A 76 5.16 9.28 -9.21
CA ILE A 76 5.80 10.57 -9.51
C ILE A 76 7.23 10.36 -10.01
N ILE A 77 8.03 9.56 -9.29
CA ILE A 77 9.45 9.38 -9.59
C ILE A 77 9.79 7.89 -9.64
N PRO A 78 9.56 7.20 -10.78
CA PRO A 78 9.86 5.78 -10.95
C PRO A 78 11.38 5.54 -10.97
N ARG A 79 11.99 5.51 -9.77
CA ARG A 79 13.40 5.18 -9.56
C ARG A 79 13.51 3.89 -8.77
N GLN A 80 13.85 2.80 -9.46
CA GLN A 80 14.43 1.64 -8.80
C GLN A 80 15.76 2.06 -8.14
N PRO A 81 16.10 1.63 -6.92
CA PRO A 81 15.53 0.54 -6.12
C PRO A 81 14.52 0.98 -5.02
N HIS A 82 14.22 2.27 -4.91
CA HIS A 82 13.46 2.86 -3.79
C HIS A 82 12.06 2.26 -3.61
N ARG A 83 11.42 1.85 -4.72
CA ARG A 83 10.13 1.13 -4.69
C ARG A 83 10.22 -0.21 -3.94
N ALA A 84 11.27 -1.00 -4.18
CA ALA A 84 11.43 -2.29 -3.52
C ALA A 84 11.71 -2.08 -2.02
N ILE A 85 12.56 -1.11 -1.68
CA ILE A 85 12.92 -0.81 -0.28
C ILE A 85 11.68 -0.40 0.51
N THR A 86 10.89 0.55 0.01
CA THR A 86 9.66 1.02 0.67
C THR A 86 8.61 -0.09 0.80
N PHE A 87 8.51 -0.97 -0.19
CA PHE A 87 7.66 -2.15 -0.11
C PHE A 87 8.09 -3.12 1.00
N PHE A 88 9.38 -3.49 1.03
CA PHE A 88 9.90 -4.42 2.03
C PHE A 88 9.79 -3.88 3.46
N VAL A 89 10.00 -2.58 3.67
CA VAL A 89 9.81 -1.97 5.00
C VAL A 89 8.37 -2.19 5.50
N GLY A 90 7.37 -1.91 4.68
CA GLY A 90 5.97 -2.15 5.04
C GLY A 90 5.68 -3.63 5.28
N TYR A 91 6.20 -4.50 4.42
CA TYR A 91 6.04 -5.95 4.53
C TYR A 91 6.63 -6.52 5.83
N PHE A 92 7.86 -6.12 6.18
CA PHE A 92 8.51 -6.58 7.42
C PHE A 92 7.78 -6.13 8.68
N ILE A 93 7.16 -4.95 8.68
CA ILE A 93 6.32 -4.50 9.81
C ILE A 93 5.13 -5.44 9.99
N THR A 94 4.42 -5.78 8.91
CA THR A 94 3.28 -6.69 8.96
C THR A 94 3.70 -8.09 9.42
N VAL A 95 4.83 -8.61 8.93
CA VAL A 95 5.37 -9.91 9.34
C VAL A 95 5.76 -9.91 10.83
N TYR A 96 6.40 -8.84 11.31
CA TYR A 96 6.74 -8.69 12.72
C TYR A 96 5.48 -8.71 13.60
N GLN A 97 4.44 -7.95 13.23
CA GLN A 97 3.16 -7.93 13.95
C GLN A 97 2.52 -9.31 13.96
N ALA A 98 2.55 -10.03 12.83
CA ALA A 98 2.01 -11.38 12.73
C ALA A 98 2.74 -12.37 13.65
N ILE A 99 4.08 -12.39 13.63
CA ILE A 99 4.88 -13.27 14.48
C ILE A 99 4.69 -12.91 15.96
N SER A 100 4.67 -11.62 16.30
CA SER A 100 4.44 -11.16 17.67
C SER A 100 3.06 -11.55 18.18
N THR A 101 2.04 -11.46 17.33
CA THR A 101 0.68 -11.89 17.65
C THR A 101 0.62 -13.39 17.87
N LEU A 102 1.22 -14.17 16.97
CA LEU A 102 1.24 -15.63 17.04
C LEU A 102 1.90 -16.12 18.33
N ARG A 103 3.05 -15.54 18.70
CA ARG A 103 3.78 -15.88 19.94
C ARG A 103 3.07 -15.51 21.23
N TYR A 104 2.08 -14.62 21.17
CA TYR A 104 1.31 -14.22 22.34
C TYR A 104 0.14 -15.18 22.60
N TYR A 105 -0.48 -15.70 21.54
CA TYR A 105 -1.67 -16.54 21.62
C TYR A 105 -1.41 -18.05 21.56
N LEU A 106 -0.25 -18.47 21.02
CA LEU A 106 0.25 -19.85 21.07
C LEU A 106 1.31 -19.99 22.15
#